data_AF-A0A8T8E0X6-F1
#
_entry.id   AF-A0A8T8E0X6-F1
#
_cell.length_a   1.000
_cell.length_b   1.000
_cell.length_c   1.000
_cell.angle_alpha   90.00
_cell.angle_beta   90.00
_cell.angle_gamma   90.00
#
_symmetry.space_group_name_H-M   'P 1'
#
loop_
_entity.id
_entity.type
_entity.pdbx_description
1 polymer ?
#
loop_
_entity_poly.entity_id
_entity_poly.type
_entity_poly.pdbx_seq_one_letter_code
_entity_poly.pdbx_strand_id
1 'polypeptide(L)'
;MTMTLAPPLRGVKQQPTRPKLMSFSLPTDSSNDSNQNDSDSSSDSSSDSEPETIFGGERVEEYEDYWKAISMVRLLKKSCKALGVAKVKDQGRSPWADHYGHFAGIAYGTDDETGLKETCDDLDGNLPAYKDEFGEPEGEFDVITKDNAEDFGLPADEFGDDEDPIYVPVEYDAPEEVWYAEEGEEVDDDAVTGTLEGVSGVGEARAEEALELLKKAGMKVVWA
;
A
#
# COMPACT_ATOMS: atom_id res chain seq x y z
N MET A 1 -44.42 -16.09 34.82
CA MET A 1 -43.74 -14.78 34.81
C MET A 1 -42.50 -14.94 33.95
N THR A 2 -42.62 -14.62 32.68
CA THR A 2 -41.59 -14.72 31.64
C THR A 2 -40.83 -13.40 31.59
N MET A 3 -39.53 -13.42 31.90
CA MET A 3 -38.65 -12.28 31.70
C MET A 3 -37.94 -12.44 30.36
N THR A 4 -38.36 -11.63 29.39
CA THR A 4 -37.69 -11.42 28.12
C THR A 4 -36.57 -10.41 28.35
N LEU A 5 -35.30 -10.84 28.30
CA LEU A 5 -34.16 -9.95 28.28
C LEU A 5 -33.87 -9.55 26.82
N ALA A 6 -33.76 -8.25 26.58
CA ALA A 6 -33.40 -7.65 25.31
C ALA A 6 -31.91 -7.86 24.98
N PRO A 7 -31.52 -7.96 23.70
CA PRO A 7 -30.12 -8.06 23.29
C PRO A 7 -29.39 -6.70 23.42
N PRO A 8 -28.07 -6.70 23.68
CA PRO A 8 -27.27 -5.49 23.65
C PRO A 8 -27.09 -4.98 22.23
N LEU A 9 -27.29 -3.67 22.07
CA LEU A 9 -27.06 -2.92 20.83
C LEU A 9 -25.58 -3.01 20.44
N ARG A 10 -25.29 -3.74 19.35
CA ARG A 10 -24.01 -3.66 18.63
C ARG A 10 -23.77 -2.19 18.25
N GLY A 11 -22.64 -1.65 18.70
CA GLY A 11 -22.12 -0.38 18.21
C GLY A 11 -21.87 -0.48 16.71
N VAL A 12 -22.67 0.26 15.95
CA VAL A 12 -22.42 0.54 14.53
C VAL A 12 -21.16 1.39 14.48
N LYS A 13 -20.02 0.80 14.11
CA LYS A 13 -18.88 1.57 13.61
C LYS A 13 -19.39 2.30 12.37
N GLN A 14 -19.50 3.62 12.48
CA GLN A 14 -19.80 4.49 11.35
C GLN A 14 -18.69 4.29 10.31
N GLN A 15 -19.06 3.82 9.13
CA GLN A 15 -18.23 4.02 7.95
C GLN A 15 -18.10 5.53 7.71
N PRO A 16 -16.89 6.07 7.46
CA PRO A 16 -16.78 7.42 6.93
C PRO A 16 -17.49 7.46 5.58
N THR A 17 -18.53 8.29 5.51
CA THR A 17 -19.26 8.53 4.27
C THR A 17 -18.38 9.39 3.37
N ARG A 18 -17.97 8.84 2.22
CA ARG A 18 -17.30 9.56 1.13
C ARG A 18 -18.02 10.89 0.86
N PRO A 19 -17.35 12.05 0.91
CA PRO A 19 -17.95 13.28 0.43
C PRO A 19 -18.11 13.21 -1.10
N LYS A 20 -19.33 13.51 -1.54
CA LYS A 20 -19.74 13.64 -2.94
C LYS A 20 -18.97 14.82 -3.55
N LEU A 21 -18.07 14.56 -4.51
CA LEU A 21 -17.43 15.58 -5.31
C LEU A 21 -18.50 16.41 -6.02
N MET A 22 -18.68 17.66 -5.61
CA MET A 22 -19.43 18.64 -6.38
C MET A 22 -18.57 19.10 -7.55
N SER A 23 -19.05 18.80 -8.75
CA SER A 23 -18.53 19.30 -10.02
C SER A 23 -18.54 20.83 -10.02
N PHE A 24 -17.36 21.45 -10.07
CA PHE A 24 -17.20 22.88 -10.37
C PHE A 24 -17.03 23.02 -11.88
N SER A 25 -18.06 23.53 -12.56
CA SER A 25 -17.96 23.97 -13.95
C SER A 25 -17.37 25.38 -14.00
N LEU A 26 -16.22 25.52 -14.63
CA LEU A 26 -15.66 26.82 -15.01
C LEU A 26 -16.44 27.38 -16.22
N PRO A 27 -16.79 28.68 -16.24
CA PRO A 27 -17.38 29.31 -17.40
C PRO A 27 -16.31 29.58 -18.48
N THR A 28 -16.61 29.15 -19.70
CA THR A 28 -15.94 29.55 -20.93
C THR A 28 -16.41 30.94 -21.34
N ASP A 29 -15.52 31.94 -21.30
CA ASP A 29 -15.77 33.24 -21.93
C ASP A 29 -15.18 33.25 -23.34
N SER A 30 -16.09 33.20 -24.31
CA SER A 30 -15.82 33.51 -25.71
C SER A 30 -15.73 35.01 -25.88
N SER A 31 -14.58 35.51 -26.32
CA SER A 31 -14.51 36.79 -27.03
C SER A 31 -13.59 36.64 -28.24
N ASN A 32 -14.24 36.65 -29.39
CA ASN A 32 -13.73 36.66 -30.74
C ASN A 32 -13.41 38.11 -31.13
N ASP A 33 -12.16 38.43 -31.46
CA ASP A 33 -11.85 39.63 -32.24
C ASP A 33 -10.81 39.31 -33.32
N SER A 34 -11.19 39.64 -34.55
CA SER A 34 -10.48 39.33 -35.77
C SER A 34 -9.57 40.50 -36.12
N ASN A 35 -8.29 40.26 -36.35
CA ASN A 35 -7.50 41.19 -37.13
C ASN A 35 -6.57 40.44 -38.08
N GLN A 36 -6.89 40.58 -39.37
CA GLN A 36 -6.09 40.12 -40.51
C GLN A 36 -4.80 40.91 -40.58
N ASN A 37 -3.68 40.23 -40.87
CA ASN A 37 -2.57 40.87 -41.57
C ASN A 37 -1.92 39.82 -42.48
N ASP A 38 -2.11 40.00 -43.78
CA ASP A 38 -1.44 39.23 -44.83
C ASP A 38 0.03 39.65 -44.90
N SER A 39 0.95 38.69 -44.86
CA SER A 39 2.27 38.82 -45.49
C SER A 39 2.84 37.46 -45.84
N ASP A 40 3.38 37.44 -47.06
CA ASP A 40 3.71 36.32 -47.93
C ASP A 40 5.10 35.72 -47.61
N SER A 41 5.24 34.43 -47.89
CA SER A 41 6.48 33.66 -48.16
C SER A 41 7.67 33.76 -47.19
N SER A 42 7.99 32.66 -46.52
CA SER A 42 9.10 31.75 -46.92
C SER A 42 9.26 30.62 -45.91
N SER A 43 9.54 29.44 -46.45
CA SER A 43 9.88 28.20 -45.77
C SER A 43 10.89 28.37 -44.63
N ASP A 44 10.53 27.88 -43.44
CA ASP A 44 11.31 26.83 -42.81
C ASP A 44 10.34 26.07 -41.91
N SER A 45 10.03 24.82 -42.28
CA SER A 45 9.43 23.91 -41.33
C SER A 45 10.47 23.70 -40.25
N SER A 46 10.40 24.51 -39.19
CA SER A 46 10.94 24.12 -37.90
C SER A 46 10.22 22.82 -37.56
N SER A 47 10.81 21.71 -37.98
CA SER A 47 10.61 20.44 -37.32
C SER A 47 11.03 20.75 -35.89
N ASP A 48 10.03 21.06 -35.07
CA ASP A 48 10.11 21.04 -33.63
C ASP A 48 10.38 19.58 -33.30
N SER A 49 11.63 19.17 -33.51
CA SER A 49 12.12 17.86 -33.13
C SER A 49 12.05 17.90 -31.62
N GLU A 50 10.96 17.35 -31.09
CA GLU A 50 10.82 17.07 -29.67
C GLU A 50 12.15 16.48 -29.21
N PRO A 51 12.75 17.01 -28.12
CA PRO A 51 14.04 16.51 -27.68
C PRO A 51 13.91 15.00 -27.53
N GLU A 52 14.71 14.24 -28.28
CA GLU A 52 14.75 12.78 -28.13
C GLU A 52 15.03 12.52 -26.66
N THR A 53 14.03 11.99 -25.96
CA THR A 53 14.16 11.77 -24.53
C THR A 53 15.13 10.61 -24.32
N ILE A 54 15.78 10.57 -23.16
CA ILE A 54 16.83 9.57 -22.89
C ILE A 54 16.26 8.15 -22.94
N PHE A 55 14.95 8.01 -22.69
CA PHE A 55 14.21 6.75 -22.74
C PHE A 55 13.41 6.56 -24.03
N GLY A 56 13.63 7.38 -25.06
CA GLY A 56 12.95 7.28 -26.36
C GLY A 56 11.44 7.55 -26.29
N GLY A 57 10.97 8.22 -25.24
CA GLY A 57 9.56 8.47 -24.95
C GLY A 57 8.80 7.25 -24.41
N GLU A 58 9.49 6.12 -24.19
CA GLU A 58 8.88 4.87 -23.73
C GLU A 58 9.25 4.59 -22.27
N ARG A 59 8.27 4.07 -21.51
CA ARG A 59 8.51 3.59 -20.15
C ARG A 59 9.29 2.28 -20.21
N VAL A 60 10.40 2.25 -19.50
CA VAL A 60 11.24 1.06 -19.33
C VAL A 60 10.81 0.33 -18.06
N GLU A 61 10.55 -0.97 -18.18
CA GLU A 61 9.95 -1.82 -17.14
C GLU A 61 10.80 -1.88 -15.87
N GLU A 62 12.12 -2.02 -15.99
CA GLU A 62 13.01 -2.15 -14.83
C GLU A 62 13.03 -0.88 -13.96
N TYR A 63 13.04 0.30 -14.61
CA TYR A 63 12.95 1.59 -13.92
C TYR A 63 11.57 1.77 -13.25
N GLU A 64 10.52 1.38 -13.94
CA GLU A 64 9.14 1.44 -13.47
C GLU A 64 8.95 0.55 -12.21
N ASP A 65 9.37 -0.70 -12.29
CA ASP A 65 9.28 -1.68 -11.21
C ASP A 65 10.15 -1.29 -10.02
N TYR A 66 11.32 -0.68 -10.26
CA TYR A 66 12.13 -0.14 -9.18
C TYR A 66 11.37 0.91 -8.39
N TRP A 67 10.73 1.88 -9.07
CA TRP A 67 10.01 2.96 -8.39
C TRP A 67 8.75 2.46 -7.68
N LYS A 68 8.08 1.43 -8.21
CA LYS A 68 7.00 0.71 -7.52
C LYS A 68 7.52 0.03 -6.25
N ALA A 69 8.62 -0.72 -6.34
CA ALA A 69 9.24 -1.37 -5.19
C ALA A 69 9.68 -0.35 -4.13
N ILE A 70 10.28 0.77 -4.53
CA ILE A 70 10.69 1.85 -3.61
C ILE A 70 9.49 2.48 -2.90
N SER A 71 8.37 2.68 -3.60
CA SER A 71 7.15 3.19 -2.97
C SER A 71 6.68 2.24 -1.85
N MET A 72 6.68 0.92 -2.11
CA MET A 72 6.35 -0.08 -1.09
C MET A 72 7.35 -0.13 0.06
N VAL A 73 8.66 -0.03 -0.20
CA VAL A 73 9.69 0.08 0.84
C VAL A 73 9.44 1.29 1.75
N ARG A 74 9.10 2.44 1.15
CA ARG A 74 8.83 3.68 1.90
C ARG A 74 7.55 3.57 2.74
N LEU A 75 6.49 3.00 2.17
CA LEU A 75 5.25 2.69 2.88
C LEU A 75 5.56 1.84 4.12
N LEU A 76 6.12 0.65 3.90
CA LEU A 76 6.36 -0.36 4.93
C LEU A 76 7.32 0.14 6.01
N LYS A 77 8.35 0.92 5.64
CA LYS A 77 9.25 1.53 6.62
C LYS A 77 8.52 2.49 7.55
N LYS A 78 7.63 3.33 7.01
CA LYS A 78 6.82 4.27 7.80
C LYS A 78 5.78 3.52 8.63
N SER A 79 5.11 2.50 8.08
CA SER A 79 4.16 1.65 8.82
C SER A 79 4.82 0.91 9.98
N CYS A 80 5.94 0.24 9.76
CA CYS A 80 6.71 -0.46 10.79
C CYS A 80 7.10 0.48 11.94
N LYS A 81 7.49 1.72 11.61
CA LYS A 81 7.80 2.74 12.61
C LYS A 81 6.54 3.21 13.36
N ALA A 82 5.43 3.43 12.66
CA ALA A 82 4.15 3.84 13.24
C ALA A 82 3.60 2.80 14.23
N LEU A 83 3.68 1.51 13.86
CA LEU A 83 3.27 0.40 14.72
C LEU A 83 4.21 0.25 15.93
N GLY A 84 5.45 0.74 15.84
CA GLY A 84 6.39 0.82 16.97
C GLY A 84 6.97 -0.52 17.40
N VAL A 85 6.81 -1.57 16.60
CA VAL A 85 7.08 -2.95 17.01
C VAL A 85 7.94 -3.72 16.00
N ALA A 86 7.61 -3.73 14.71
CA ALA A 86 8.38 -4.47 13.70
C ALA A 86 9.56 -3.65 13.15
N LYS A 87 10.74 -4.26 13.02
CA LYS A 87 11.91 -3.71 12.31
C LYS A 87 12.38 -4.70 11.25
N VAL A 88 13.19 -4.24 10.31
CA VAL A 88 13.82 -5.06 9.25
C VAL A 88 14.47 -6.33 9.78
N LYS A 89 15.15 -6.22 10.93
CA LYS A 89 15.84 -7.34 11.59
C LYS A 89 14.92 -8.42 12.15
N ASP A 90 13.62 -8.15 12.20
CA ASP A 90 12.60 -9.05 12.74
C ASP A 90 11.95 -9.88 11.61
N GLN A 91 12.60 -9.96 10.45
CA GLN A 91 12.27 -10.91 9.40
C GLN A 91 12.20 -12.35 9.95
N GLY A 92 11.20 -13.10 9.48
CA GLY A 92 10.82 -14.42 9.97
C GLY A 92 10.07 -14.41 11.31
N ARG A 93 9.79 -13.23 11.88
CA ARG A 93 9.03 -13.07 13.13
C ARG A 93 7.84 -12.11 13.00
N SER A 94 7.83 -11.31 11.94
CA SER A 94 6.79 -10.32 11.68
C SER A 94 6.43 -10.34 10.20
N PRO A 95 5.13 -10.52 9.85
CA PRO A 95 4.66 -10.37 8.47
C PRO A 95 5.06 -9.03 7.85
N TRP A 96 5.02 -7.95 8.65
CA TRP A 96 5.41 -6.60 8.20
C TRP A 96 6.92 -6.50 7.91
N ALA A 97 7.76 -7.10 8.74
CA ALA A 97 9.21 -7.13 8.50
C ALA A 97 9.56 -7.97 7.26
N ASP A 98 8.81 -9.05 7.01
CA ASP A 98 8.97 -9.90 5.83
C ASP A 98 8.54 -9.19 4.55
N HIS A 99 7.39 -8.51 4.54
CA HIS A 99 6.99 -7.66 3.42
C HIS A 99 8.03 -6.57 3.15
N TYR A 100 8.50 -5.88 4.19
CA TYR A 100 9.54 -4.86 4.03
C TYR A 100 10.81 -5.46 3.42
N GLY A 101 11.22 -6.64 3.90
CA GLY A 101 12.34 -7.40 3.36
C GLY A 101 12.21 -7.74 1.90
N HIS A 102 11.04 -8.26 1.52
CA HIS A 102 10.75 -8.67 0.15
C HIS A 102 10.91 -7.50 -0.84
N PHE A 103 10.23 -6.38 -0.61
CA PHE A 103 10.35 -5.22 -1.50
C PHE A 103 11.72 -4.56 -1.44
N ALA A 104 12.39 -4.55 -0.29
CA ALA A 104 13.76 -4.06 -0.18
C ALA A 104 14.75 -4.95 -0.98
N GLY A 105 14.54 -6.27 -0.98
CA GLY A 105 15.30 -7.23 -1.78
C GLY A 105 15.08 -7.03 -3.28
N ILE A 106 13.85 -6.80 -3.73
CA ILE A 106 13.55 -6.45 -5.13
C ILE A 106 14.29 -5.16 -5.53
N ALA A 107 14.19 -4.10 -4.72
CA ALA A 107 14.75 -2.81 -5.06
C ALA A 107 16.28 -2.78 -5.01
N TYR A 108 16.90 -3.38 -3.99
CA TYR A 108 18.33 -3.21 -3.69
C TYR A 108 19.16 -4.49 -3.82
N GLY A 109 18.51 -5.64 -3.95
CA GLY A 109 19.17 -6.95 -4.02
C GLY A 109 19.25 -7.64 -2.67
N THR A 110 19.64 -8.90 -2.72
CA THR A 110 19.99 -9.73 -1.56
C THR A 110 21.44 -10.21 -1.70
N ASP A 111 21.93 -11.00 -0.75
CA ASP A 111 23.29 -11.55 -0.84
C ASP A 111 23.47 -12.46 -2.08
N ASP A 112 22.38 -13.04 -2.60
CA ASP A 112 22.41 -14.03 -3.70
C ASP A 112 21.81 -13.50 -5.02
N GLU A 113 21.12 -12.35 -5.02
CA GLU A 113 20.40 -11.82 -6.19
C GLU A 113 20.61 -10.31 -6.36
N THR A 114 20.90 -9.89 -7.59
CA THR A 114 20.99 -8.47 -7.98
C THR A 114 19.62 -7.81 -7.93
N GLY A 115 19.54 -6.63 -7.31
CA GLY A 115 18.30 -5.85 -7.25
C GLY A 115 18.11 -4.93 -8.45
N LEU A 116 16.87 -4.46 -8.60
CA LEU A 116 16.48 -3.55 -9.70
C LEU A 116 17.32 -2.27 -9.76
N LYS A 117 17.81 -1.77 -8.62
CA LYS A 117 18.69 -0.59 -8.62
C LYS A 117 19.94 -0.80 -9.48
N GLU A 118 20.62 -1.92 -9.29
CA GLU A 118 21.85 -2.24 -10.02
C GLU A 118 21.52 -2.60 -11.48
N THR A 119 20.40 -3.30 -11.72
CA THR A 119 19.91 -3.52 -13.09
C THR A 119 19.66 -2.20 -13.82
N CYS A 120 19.06 -1.21 -13.16
CA CYS A 120 18.82 0.12 -13.73
C CYS A 120 20.12 0.89 -13.99
N ASP A 121 21.17 0.69 -13.19
CA ASP A 121 22.45 1.37 -13.39
C ASP A 121 23.16 0.93 -14.70
N ASP A 122 22.80 -0.24 -15.24
CA ASP A 122 23.30 -0.77 -16.52
C ASP A 122 22.45 -0.35 -17.75
N LEU A 123 21.31 0.32 -17.53
CA LEU A 123 20.40 0.78 -18.59
C LEU A 123 20.69 2.23 -19.01
N ASP A 124 20.18 2.64 -20.17
CA ASP A 124 20.28 4.03 -20.61
C ASP A 124 19.52 4.95 -19.65
N GLY A 125 20.12 6.11 -19.34
CA GLY A 125 19.57 7.08 -18.40
C GLY A 125 19.98 6.84 -16.94
N ASN A 126 19.15 7.31 -16.01
CA ASN A 126 19.31 7.04 -14.59
C ASN A 126 17.96 7.16 -13.88
N LEU A 127 17.89 6.57 -12.70
CA LEU A 127 16.70 6.51 -11.87
C LEU A 127 16.04 7.88 -11.60
N PRO A 128 16.78 8.91 -11.15
CA PRO A 128 16.23 10.27 -11.01
C PRO A 128 15.66 10.83 -12.32
N ALA A 129 16.40 10.74 -13.42
CA ALA A 129 15.96 11.26 -14.72
C ALA A 129 14.69 10.55 -15.23
N TYR A 130 14.59 9.23 -15.00
CA TYR A 130 13.39 8.47 -15.33
C TYR A 130 12.16 9.01 -14.58
N LYS A 131 12.33 9.26 -13.28
CA LYS A 131 11.26 9.79 -12.44
C LYS A 131 10.85 11.20 -12.86
N ASP A 132 11.81 12.06 -13.20
CA ASP A 132 11.52 13.41 -13.66
C ASP A 132 10.75 13.42 -14.99
N GLU A 133 11.00 12.44 -15.87
CA GLU A 133 10.34 12.33 -17.17
C GLU A 133 8.92 11.74 -17.08
N PHE A 134 8.75 10.64 -16.34
CA PHE A 134 7.49 9.89 -16.33
C PHE A 134 6.62 10.12 -15.09
N GLY A 135 7.20 10.61 -13.99
CA GLY A 135 6.49 10.97 -12.76
C GLY A 135 5.80 9.80 -12.08
N GLU A 136 4.47 9.78 -12.17
CA GLU A 136 3.62 8.74 -11.56
C GLU A 136 3.78 7.39 -12.28
N PRO A 137 3.86 6.27 -11.53
CA PRO A 137 3.90 4.94 -12.11
C PRO A 137 2.61 4.58 -12.86
N GLU A 138 2.72 3.73 -13.88
CA GLU A 138 1.60 3.23 -14.67
C GLU A 138 0.81 2.16 -13.91
N GLY A 139 -0.51 2.38 -13.81
CA GLY A 139 -1.46 1.48 -13.15
C GLY A 139 -2.48 2.21 -12.27
N GLU A 140 -3.23 1.46 -11.47
CA GLU A 140 -4.14 2.02 -10.46
C GLU A 140 -3.46 2.03 -9.09
N PHE A 141 -3.29 3.22 -8.53
CA PHE A 141 -2.63 3.43 -7.24
C PHE A 141 -3.44 4.34 -6.32
N ASP A 142 -3.41 4.03 -5.03
CA ASP A 142 -3.68 5.02 -3.99
C ASP A 142 -2.42 5.89 -3.79
N VAL A 143 -2.63 7.20 -3.80
CA VAL A 143 -1.54 8.18 -3.65
C VAL A 143 -1.51 8.70 -2.23
N ILE A 144 -0.43 8.39 -1.52
CA ILE A 144 -0.20 8.81 -0.14
C ILE A 144 0.81 9.96 -0.12
N THR A 145 0.39 11.05 0.47
CA THR A 145 1.12 12.29 0.67
C THR A 145 1.11 12.64 2.15
N LYS A 146 1.86 13.67 2.53
CA LYS A 146 1.83 14.19 3.90
C LYS A 146 0.41 14.58 4.37
N ASP A 147 -0.38 15.16 3.48
CA ASP A 147 -1.69 15.74 3.81
C ASP A 147 -2.77 14.68 4.08
N ASN A 148 -2.63 13.48 3.50
CA ASN A 148 -3.57 12.37 3.68
C ASN A 148 -2.95 11.14 4.36
N ALA A 149 -1.68 11.20 4.79
CA ALA A 149 -0.98 10.09 5.43
C ALA A 149 -1.76 9.48 6.62
N GLU A 150 -2.40 10.33 7.42
CA GLU A 150 -3.17 9.90 8.59
C GLU A 150 -4.39 9.03 8.21
N ASP A 151 -4.99 9.25 7.04
CA ASP A 151 -6.11 8.45 6.53
C ASP A 151 -5.67 7.00 6.23
N PHE A 152 -4.39 6.80 5.96
CA PHE A 152 -3.76 5.50 5.75
C PHE A 152 -3.11 4.93 7.03
N GLY A 153 -3.34 5.56 8.19
CA GLY A 153 -2.75 5.15 9.46
C GLY A 153 -1.24 5.42 9.56
N LEU A 154 -0.71 6.32 8.72
CA LEU A 154 0.68 6.71 8.72
C LEU A 154 0.89 8.05 9.44
N PRO A 155 1.98 8.19 10.21
CA PRO A 155 2.35 9.45 10.85
C PRO A 155 2.78 10.50 9.81
N ALA A 156 2.03 11.60 9.69
CA ALA A 156 2.33 12.68 8.73
C ALA A 156 3.66 13.39 9.02
N ASP A 157 4.13 13.39 10.28
CA ASP A 157 5.44 13.93 10.68
C ASP A 157 6.62 13.12 10.17
N GLU A 158 6.40 11.88 9.74
CA GLU A 158 7.43 11.08 9.06
C GLU A 158 7.58 11.45 7.58
N PHE A 159 6.71 12.30 7.04
CA PHE A 159 6.82 12.81 5.67
C PHE A 159 7.58 14.14 5.65
N GLY A 160 8.65 14.18 4.86
CA GLY A 160 9.34 15.41 4.52
C GLY A 160 8.42 16.38 3.78
N ASP A 161 8.69 17.69 3.89
CA ASP A 161 7.86 18.72 3.25
C ASP A 161 7.87 18.62 1.71
N ASP A 162 9.01 18.23 1.14
CA ASP A 162 9.22 18.00 -0.31
C ASP A 162 9.35 16.51 -0.63
N GLU A 163 8.84 15.64 0.24
CA GLU A 163 8.94 14.21 0.03
C GLU A 163 7.96 13.75 -1.06
N ASP A 164 8.47 13.02 -2.07
CA ASP A 164 7.65 12.50 -3.15
C ASP A 164 6.49 11.65 -2.64
N PRO A 165 5.32 11.67 -3.31
CA PRO A 165 4.22 10.78 -2.97
C PRO A 165 4.63 9.31 -2.97
N ILE A 166 3.93 8.52 -2.16
CA ILE A 166 4.02 7.06 -2.14
C ILE A 166 2.84 6.53 -2.94
N TYR A 167 3.13 5.75 -3.98
CA TYR A 167 2.13 5.09 -4.81
C TYR A 167 1.95 3.66 -4.32
N VAL A 168 0.76 3.35 -3.81
CA VAL A 168 0.41 2.02 -3.29
C VAL A 168 -0.57 1.37 -4.26
N PRO A 169 -0.27 0.18 -4.80
CA PRO A 169 -1.22 -0.51 -5.69
C PRO A 169 -2.57 -0.69 -4.98
N VAL A 170 -3.68 -0.41 -5.67
CA VAL A 170 -5.04 -0.52 -5.08
C VAL A 170 -5.34 -1.94 -4.60
N GLU A 171 -4.72 -2.94 -5.24
CA GLU A 171 -4.85 -4.36 -4.88
C GLU A 171 -3.91 -4.80 -3.74
N TYR A 172 -3.06 -3.90 -3.24
CA TYR A 172 -2.15 -4.24 -2.14
C TYR A 172 -2.91 -4.45 -0.84
N ASP A 173 -2.76 -5.64 -0.28
CA ASP A 173 -3.31 -5.98 1.04
C ASP A 173 -2.19 -5.98 2.08
N ALA A 174 -2.35 -5.15 3.11
CA ALA A 174 -1.37 -5.05 4.18
C ALA A 174 -1.54 -6.21 5.17
N PRO A 175 -0.46 -6.74 5.76
CA PRO A 175 -0.62 -7.79 6.76
C PRO A 175 -1.46 -7.31 7.95
N GLU A 176 -2.49 -8.08 8.31
CA GLU A 176 -3.37 -7.76 9.46
C GLU A 176 -2.61 -7.86 10.80
N GLU A 177 -1.72 -8.85 10.91
CA GLU A 177 -0.96 -9.15 12.12
C GLU A 177 0.42 -8.48 12.10
N VAL A 178 0.85 -8.00 13.27
CA VAL A 178 2.15 -7.35 13.41
C VAL A 178 3.28 -8.33 13.73
N TRP A 179 2.97 -9.40 14.46
CA TRP A 179 3.90 -10.46 14.84
C TRP A 179 3.29 -11.79 14.44
N TYR A 180 4.13 -12.73 13.98
CA TYR A 180 3.68 -14.12 13.93
C TYR A 180 3.44 -14.60 15.36
N ALA A 181 2.41 -15.42 15.54
CA ALA A 181 2.21 -16.14 16.79
C ALA A 181 3.44 -17.01 17.12
N GLU A 182 3.95 -16.93 18.35
CA GLU A 182 5.11 -17.73 18.75
C GLU A 182 4.68 -19.19 19.07
N GLU A 183 5.47 -20.17 18.66
CA GLU A 183 5.27 -21.57 19.07
C GLU A 183 5.24 -21.66 20.61
N GLY A 184 4.15 -22.19 21.18
CA GLY A 184 3.94 -22.24 22.62
C GLY A 184 3.21 -21.03 23.23
N GLU A 185 2.91 -19.99 22.45
CA GLU A 185 2.03 -18.89 22.88
C GLU A 185 0.59 -19.38 22.99
N GLU A 186 -0.10 -19.01 24.07
CA GLU A 186 -1.48 -19.41 24.34
C GLU A 186 -2.42 -18.77 23.31
N VAL A 187 -3.14 -19.61 22.56
CA VAL A 187 -4.12 -19.16 21.57
C VAL A 187 -5.30 -18.53 22.30
N ASP A 188 -5.80 -17.40 21.81
CA ASP A 188 -6.99 -16.79 22.35
C ASP A 188 -8.23 -17.69 22.18
N ASP A 189 -9.16 -17.60 23.13
CA ASP A 189 -10.34 -18.47 23.18
C ASP A 189 -11.18 -18.38 21.89
N ASP A 190 -11.27 -17.17 21.31
CA ASP A 190 -12.06 -16.90 20.12
C ASP A 190 -11.46 -17.63 18.89
N ALA A 191 -10.15 -17.56 18.69
CA ALA A 191 -9.43 -18.29 17.66
C ALA A 191 -9.52 -19.81 17.85
N VAL A 192 -9.46 -20.32 19.09
CA VAL A 192 -9.67 -21.75 19.36
C VAL A 192 -11.10 -22.17 18.98
N THR A 193 -12.12 -21.40 19.37
CA THR A 193 -13.51 -21.70 18.98
C THR A 193 -13.72 -21.63 17.48
N GLY A 194 -13.19 -20.60 16.80
CA GLY A 194 -13.30 -20.47 15.34
C GLY A 194 -12.61 -21.63 14.60
N THR A 195 -11.46 -22.09 15.11
CA THR A 195 -10.78 -23.26 14.54
C THR A 195 -11.59 -24.55 14.75
N LEU A 196 -12.20 -24.70 15.92
CA LEU A 196 -13.07 -25.84 16.22
C LEU A 196 -14.33 -25.85 15.35
N GLU A 197 -14.94 -24.68 15.09
CA GLU A 197 -16.07 -24.53 14.16
C GLU A 197 -15.71 -24.87 12.72
N GLY A 198 -14.45 -24.69 12.31
CA GLY A 198 -13.94 -25.12 11.01
C GLY A 198 -13.94 -26.65 10.82
N VAL A 199 -14.06 -27.43 11.91
CA VAL A 199 -14.12 -28.89 11.85
C VAL A 199 -15.52 -29.35 11.47
N SER A 200 -15.60 -30.17 10.40
CA SER A 200 -16.87 -30.73 9.92
C SER A 200 -17.68 -31.42 11.04
N GLY A 201 -18.91 -30.92 11.27
CA GLY A 201 -19.82 -31.45 12.29
C GLY A 201 -19.69 -30.80 13.68
N VAL A 202 -18.83 -29.80 13.81
CA VAL A 202 -18.73 -28.93 15.00
C VAL A 202 -19.29 -27.57 14.62
N GLY A 203 -20.41 -27.19 15.25
CA GLY A 203 -20.92 -25.81 15.18
C GLY A 203 -20.58 -25.07 16.47
N GLU A 204 -20.88 -23.77 16.51
CA GLU A 204 -20.62 -22.84 17.62
C GLU A 204 -20.83 -23.44 19.01
N ALA A 205 -22.03 -23.97 19.30
CA ALA A 205 -22.34 -24.56 20.61
C ALA A 205 -21.44 -25.75 21.01
N ARG A 206 -20.96 -26.54 20.04
CA ARG A 206 -20.04 -27.66 20.29
C ARG A 206 -18.59 -27.19 20.42
N ALA A 207 -18.22 -26.13 19.71
CA ALA A 207 -16.91 -25.50 19.84
C ALA A 207 -16.74 -24.89 21.23
N GLU A 208 -17.76 -24.18 21.73
CA GLU A 208 -17.78 -23.63 23.09
C GLU A 208 -17.71 -24.74 24.16
N GLU A 209 -18.47 -25.83 24.01
CA GLU A 209 -18.44 -26.97 24.94
C GLU A 209 -17.05 -27.64 24.96
N ALA A 210 -16.42 -27.79 23.79
CA ALA A 210 -15.08 -28.35 23.67
C ALA A 210 -14.03 -27.44 24.31
N LEU A 211 -14.12 -26.12 24.13
CA LEU A 211 -13.26 -25.13 24.79
C LEU A 211 -13.39 -25.23 26.32
N GLU A 212 -14.62 -25.32 26.85
CA GLU A 212 -14.85 -25.45 28.30
C GLU A 212 -14.23 -26.75 28.86
N LEU A 213 -14.33 -27.85 28.11
CA LEU A 213 -13.71 -29.12 28.50
C LEU A 213 -12.18 -29.04 28.52
N LEU A 214 -11.56 -28.38 27.54
CA LEU A 214 -10.11 -28.16 27.50
C LEU A 214 -9.64 -27.33 28.72
N LYS A 215 -10.35 -26.24 29.03
CA LYS A 215 -10.07 -25.41 30.22
C LYS A 215 -10.23 -26.20 31.52
N LYS A 216 -11.29 -26.99 31.64
CA LYS A 216 -11.56 -27.83 32.80
C LYS A 216 -10.50 -28.92 33.00
N ALA A 217 -9.93 -29.42 31.91
CA ALA A 217 -8.81 -30.36 31.92
C ALA A 217 -7.46 -29.69 32.26
N GLY A 218 -7.42 -28.37 32.38
CA GLY A 218 -6.18 -27.60 32.58
C GLY A 218 -5.26 -27.63 31.35
N MET A 219 -5.82 -27.92 30.17
CA MET A 219 -5.08 -27.93 28.91
C MET A 219 -5.08 -26.53 28.33
N LYS A 220 -3.89 -26.07 27.92
CA LYS A 220 -3.72 -24.83 27.17
C LYS A 220 -3.55 -25.17 25.71
N VAL A 221 -4.29 -24.49 24.85
CA VAL A 221 -4.07 -24.54 23.41
C VAL A 221 -3.00 -23.50 23.10
N VAL A 222 -1.95 -23.95 22.42
CA VAL A 222 -0.85 -23.08 22.04
C VAL A 222 -0.63 -23.19 20.54
N TRP A 223 -0.07 -22.15 19.95
CA TRP A 223 0.40 -22.21 18.56
C TRP A 223 1.48 -23.29 18.43
N ALA A 224 1.37 -24.08 17.37
CA ALA A 224 2.19 -25.27 17.12
C ALA A 224 3.43 -24.96 16.28
#